data_AF-A0A970A129-F1
#
_entry.id   AF-A0A970A129-F1
#
_cell.length_a   1.000
_cell.length_b   1.000
_cell.length_c   1.000
_cell.angle_alpha   90.00
_cell.angle_beta   90.00
_cell.angle_gamma   90.00
#
_symmetry.space_group_name_H-M   'P 1'
#
loop_
_entity.id
_entity.type
_entity.pdbx_description
1 polymer ?
#
loop_
_entity_poly.entity_id
_entity_poly.type
_entity_poly.pdbx_seq_one_letter_code
_entity_poly.pdbx_strand_id
1 'polypeptide(L)'
;MGARGSAPQLGQMYVADFETCDSDEFYKVDGEGREIYKQRVWLAGHRNLETKKTEWFTSIDDFMKSVLSRGNNVNTEYAIHNLKFDGSFIIPWLFENGYSVTHNKPDSKQFSVLIDERNNWYSITIQVTKKRRVTFWDSAKLFPIQLEYLHEIYGTPTKKIHEDDDFYNQKRPEGHIPTEQELEYFFNDLIVLEETLNEHIKLEGLRFKKTQASQAFYAFEQSFPAWRLRFPALDDETDALIRPAYWGGIAYVNPAYAGKDMYNVEVYDINSSYP
;
A
#
# COMPACT_ATOMS: atom_id res chain seq x y z
N MET A 1 13.79 -7.10 29.82
CA MET A 1 13.02 -5.90 29.40
C MET A 1 13.58 -5.47 28.05
N GLY A 2 12.93 -5.84 26.96
CA GLY A 2 13.38 -5.48 25.61
C GLY A 2 13.34 -3.96 25.44
N ALA A 3 14.36 -3.41 24.78
CA ALA A 3 14.45 -1.99 24.47
C ALA A 3 13.12 -1.51 23.87
N ARG A 4 12.40 -0.67 24.61
CA ARG A 4 11.22 0.03 24.08
C ARG A 4 11.73 0.84 22.90
N GLY A 5 11.40 0.40 21.67
CA GLY A 5 11.56 1.25 20.50
C GLY A 5 10.94 2.61 20.79
N SER A 6 11.57 3.68 20.31
CA SER A 6 11.00 5.03 20.42
C SER A 6 9.55 5.00 19.97
N ALA A 7 8.67 5.69 20.69
CA ALA A 7 7.27 5.78 20.29
C ALA A 7 7.17 6.28 18.83
N PRO A 8 6.26 5.74 18.01
CA PRO A 8 6.00 6.26 16.68
C PRO A 8 5.67 7.75 16.76
N GLN A 9 6.21 8.54 15.83
CA GLN A 9 6.02 10.00 15.78
C GLN A 9 5.38 10.36 14.44
N LEU A 10 4.35 11.21 14.47
CA LEU A 10 3.62 11.62 13.26
C LEU A 10 4.54 12.29 12.23
N GLY A 11 5.49 13.11 12.68
CA GLY A 11 6.51 13.72 11.83
C GLY A 11 7.44 12.75 11.12
N GLN A 12 7.45 11.45 11.47
CA GLN A 12 8.22 10.40 10.79
C GLN A 12 7.39 9.59 9.79
N MET A 13 6.10 9.94 9.63
CA MET A 13 5.17 9.24 8.76
C MET A 13 4.82 10.11 7.56
N TYR A 14 4.73 9.48 6.41
CA TYR A 14 4.50 10.11 5.13
C TYR A 14 3.53 9.26 4.31
N VAL A 15 2.88 9.89 3.35
CA VAL A 15 2.34 9.22 2.17
C VAL A 15 3.28 9.43 1.00
N ALA A 16 3.29 8.52 0.05
CA ALA A 16 4.03 8.65 -1.20
C ALA A 16 3.22 8.06 -2.36
N ASP A 17 3.53 8.52 -3.56
CA ASP A 17 2.86 8.11 -4.79
C ASP A 17 3.78 8.38 -6.00
N PHE A 18 3.63 7.58 -7.07
CA PHE A 18 4.37 7.71 -8.32
C PHE A 18 3.43 7.80 -9.54
N GLU A 19 3.75 8.71 -10.45
CA GLU A 19 3.21 8.69 -11.80
C GLU A 19 4.20 8.02 -12.75
N THR A 20 3.65 7.16 -13.62
CA THR A 20 4.45 6.31 -14.52
C THR A 20 3.99 6.47 -15.96
N CYS A 21 4.90 6.19 -16.89
CA CYS A 21 4.61 6.19 -18.32
C CYS A 21 5.56 5.24 -19.07
N ASP A 22 5.23 4.99 -20.33
CA ASP A 22 6.16 4.39 -21.28
C ASP A 22 7.43 5.25 -21.38
N SER A 23 8.58 4.59 -21.37
CA SER A 23 9.88 5.18 -21.73
C SER A 23 10.11 5.09 -23.23
N ASP A 24 11.20 5.69 -23.71
CA ASP A 24 11.63 5.54 -25.10
C ASP A 24 12.36 4.20 -25.36
N GLU A 25 12.59 3.38 -24.33
CA GLU A 25 13.27 2.09 -24.46
C GLU A 25 12.30 0.97 -24.83
N PHE A 26 12.49 0.38 -26.01
CA PHE A 26 11.75 -0.80 -26.44
C PHE A 26 11.94 -1.98 -25.47
N TYR A 27 10.84 -2.65 -25.12
CA TYR A 27 10.85 -3.85 -24.28
C TYR A 27 10.57 -5.12 -25.10
N LYS A 28 9.38 -5.22 -25.72
CA LYS A 28 8.97 -6.37 -26.53
C LYS A 28 7.79 -6.04 -27.43
N VAL A 29 7.47 -6.95 -28.35
CA VAL A 29 6.17 -6.97 -29.04
C VAL A 29 5.24 -7.95 -28.31
N ASP A 30 3.98 -7.58 -28.09
CA ASP A 30 2.98 -8.46 -27.49
C ASP A 30 2.40 -9.50 -28.48
N GLY A 31 1.48 -10.34 -28.01
CA GLY A 31 0.85 -11.38 -28.83
C GLY A 31 -0.05 -10.84 -29.94
N GLU A 32 -0.37 -9.55 -29.94
CA GLU A 32 -1.21 -8.86 -30.93
C GLU A 32 -0.39 -7.97 -31.88
N GLY A 33 0.94 -7.96 -31.74
CA GLY A 33 1.84 -7.17 -32.59
C GLY A 33 2.07 -5.73 -32.10
N ARG A 34 1.67 -5.39 -30.87
CA ARG A 34 1.87 -4.04 -30.31
C ARG A 34 3.25 -3.93 -29.68
N GLU A 35 3.95 -2.84 -29.95
CA GLU A 35 5.21 -2.52 -29.28
C GLU A 35 4.94 -2.10 -27.83
N ILE A 36 5.59 -2.78 -26.90
CA ILE A 36 5.62 -2.46 -25.48
C ILE A 36 6.98 -1.86 -25.18
N TYR A 37 6.95 -0.71 -24.52
CA TYR A 37 8.13 0.00 -24.04
C TYR A 37 8.34 -0.29 -22.55
N LYS A 38 9.58 -0.14 -22.07
CA LYS A 38 9.84 -0.20 -20.63
C LYS A 38 9.08 0.92 -19.94
N GLN A 39 8.60 0.67 -18.72
CA GLN A 39 7.97 1.69 -17.90
C GLN A 39 9.01 2.49 -17.13
N ARG A 40 8.73 3.76 -16.88
CA ARG A 40 9.52 4.61 -15.99
C ARG A 40 8.63 5.48 -15.11
N VAL A 41 9.17 5.90 -13.98
CA VAL A 41 8.57 6.95 -13.13
C VAL A 41 8.95 8.30 -13.72
N TRP A 42 7.98 9.17 -13.97
CA TRP A 42 8.21 10.54 -14.47
C TRP A 42 7.88 11.61 -13.44
N LEU A 43 7.09 11.28 -12.42
CA LEU A 43 6.84 12.11 -11.26
C LEU A 43 6.71 11.22 -10.03
N ALA A 44 7.31 11.63 -8.93
CA ALA A 44 7.25 10.93 -7.65
C ALA A 44 7.27 11.95 -6.53
N GLY A 45 6.73 11.61 -5.37
CA GLY A 45 6.68 12.54 -4.27
C GLY A 45 6.15 11.95 -3.00
N HIS A 46 6.27 12.73 -1.93
CA HIS A 46 5.78 12.36 -0.63
C HIS A 46 5.28 13.56 0.15
N ARG A 47 4.29 13.32 1.02
CA ARG A 47 3.70 14.33 1.90
C ARG A 47 3.76 13.88 3.35
N ASN A 48 4.26 14.73 4.23
CA ASN A 48 4.39 14.43 5.65
C ASN A 48 3.04 14.55 6.38
N LEU A 49 2.70 13.56 7.22
CA LEU A 49 1.42 13.53 7.91
C LEU A 49 1.24 14.64 8.96
N GLU A 50 2.34 15.17 9.53
CA GLU A 50 2.30 16.22 10.56
C GLU A 50 2.43 17.62 9.96
N THR A 51 3.56 17.88 9.30
CA THR A 51 3.92 19.21 8.78
C THR A 51 3.17 19.59 7.50
N LYS A 52 2.51 18.63 6.86
CA LYS A 52 1.81 18.80 5.58
C LYS A 52 2.72 19.29 4.44
N LYS A 53 4.05 19.17 4.62
CA LYS A 53 5.02 19.51 3.59
C LYS A 53 5.02 18.43 2.51
N THR A 54 4.85 18.83 1.26
CA THR A 54 4.99 17.99 0.07
C THR A 54 6.36 18.24 -0.58
N GLU A 55 7.07 17.17 -0.93
CA GLU A 55 8.26 17.20 -1.79
C GLU A 55 8.02 16.27 -2.97
N TRP A 56 8.48 16.66 -4.15
CA TRP A 56 8.28 15.93 -5.40
C TRP A 56 9.52 16.00 -6.28
N PHE A 57 9.62 15.05 -7.19
CA PHE A 57 10.81 14.74 -7.98
C PHE A 57 10.38 14.24 -9.35
N THR A 58 11.12 14.58 -10.40
CA THR A 58 10.84 14.15 -11.78
C THR A 58 11.53 12.83 -12.16
N SER A 59 12.13 12.15 -11.18
CA SER A 59 12.78 10.86 -11.37
C SER A 59 12.66 10.01 -10.10
N ILE A 60 12.57 8.68 -10.28
CA ILE A 60 12.67 7.74 -9.16
C ILE A 60 14.02 7.86 -8.44
N ASP A 61 15.08 8.19 -9.16
CA ASP A 61 16.42 8.26 -8.60
C ASP A 61 16.55 9.39 -7.58
N ASP A 62 16.03 10.58 -7.90
CA ASP A 62 16.02 11.71 -6.98
C ASP A 62 15.08 11.47 -5.79
N PHE A 63 13.91 10.87 -6.03
CA PHE A 63 13.00 10.46 -4.97
C PHE A 63 13.69 9.49 -4.00
N MET A 64 14.28 8.41 -4.52
CA MET A 64 14.93 7.38 -3.71
C MET A 64 16.17 7.92 -3.00
N LYS A 65 16.97 8.77 -3.64
CA LYS A 65 18.09 9.47 -2.98
C LYS A 65 17.61 10.38 -1.86
N SER A 66 16.49 11.10 -2.04
CA SER A 66 15.91 11.96 -1.02
C SER A 66 15.43 11.16 0.19
N VAL A 67 14.57 10.16 -0.01
CA VAL A 67 14.01 9.34 1.08
C VAL A 67 15.08 8.51 1.81
N LEU A 68 16.14 8.09 1.11
CA LEU A 68 17.26 7.35 1.70
C LEU A 68 18.40 8.25 2.19
N SER A 69 18.31 9.57 1.99
CA SER A 69 19.30 10.52 2.49
C SER A 69 19.47 10.41 4.01
N ARG A 70 20.65 10.81 4.53
CA ARG A 70 20.97 10.63 5.95
C ARG A 70 19.98 11.34 6.87
N GLY A 71 19.52 12.53 6.49
CA GLY A 71 18.64 13.39 7.28
C GLY A 71 19.04 13.44 8.76
N ASN A 72 18.03 13.41 9.64
CA ASN A 72 18.22 13.35 11.10
C ASN A 72 18.56 11.93 11.61
N ASN A 73 18.81 10.97 10.71
CA ASN A 73 19.12 9.57 11.02
C ASN A 73 18.03 8.87 11.86
N VAL A 74 16.76 9.24 11.64
CA VAL A 74 15.57 8.65 12.26
C VAL A 74 14.86 7.70 11.29
N ASN A 75 14.09 6.75 11.85
CA ASN A 75 13.25 5.88 11.04
C ASN A 75 12.13 6.69 10.40
N THR A 76 11.73 6.32 9.19
CA THR A 76 10.58 6.93 8.51
C THR A 76 9.74 5.85 7.83
N GLU A 77 8.44 6.12 7.71
CA GLU A 77 7.49 5.23 7.08
C GLU A 77 6.68 5.98 6.02
N TYR A 78 6.53 5.37 4.85
CA TYR A 78 5.84 5.90 3.69
C TYR A 78 4.71 4.95 3.32
N ALA A 79 3.48 5.43 3.44
CA ALA A 79 2.29 4.71 2.98
C ALA A 79 2.12 4.97 1.48
N ILE A 80 2.06 3.90 0.69
CA ILE A 80 1.75 3.95 -0.74
C ILE A 80 0.45 3.19 -0.96
N HIS A 81 -0.49 3.75 -1.71
CA HIS A 81 -1.74 3.06 -2.00
C HIS A 81 -1.55 2.10 -3.18
N ASN A 82 -1.65 0.78 -2.92
CA ASN A 82 -1.30 -0.28 -3.87
C ASN A 82 0.21 -0.39 -4.16
N LEU A 83 1.00 -0.55 -3.09
CA LEU A 83 2.47 -0.70 -3.13
C LEU A 83 3.00 -1.71 -4.16
N LYS A 84 2.21 -2.72 -4.55
CA LYS A 84 2.63 -3.69 -5.57
C LYS A 84 3.06 -3.01 -6.88
N PHE A 85 2.40 -1.91 -7.25
CA PHE A 85 2.71 -1.17 -8.46
C PHE A 85 4.02 -0.37 -8.29
N ASP A 86 4.05 0.59 -7.37
CA ASP A 86 5.20 1.46 -7.11
C ASP A 86 6.45 0.68 -6.65
N GLY A 87 6.22 -0.36 -5.84
CA GLY A 87 7.25 -1.26 -5.36
C GLY A 87 7.99 -2.00 -6.48
N SER A 88 7.34 -2.17 -7.64
CA SER A 88 7.97 -2.74 -8.84
C SER A 88 9.06 -1.84 -9.43
N PHE A 89 9.07 -0.54 -9.12
CA PHE A 89 10.14 0.39 -9.48
C PHE A 89 11.16 0.57 -8.35
N ILE A 90 10.72 0.54 -7.09
CA ILE A 90 11.60 0.67 -5.91
C ILE A 90 12.62 -0.48 -5.84
N ILE A 91 12.18 -1.73 -6.05
CA ILE A 91 13.05 -2.90 -5.90
C ILE A 91 14.19 -2.92 -6.93
N PRO A 92 13.96 -2.76 -8.25
CA PRO A 92 15.04 -2.64 -9.23
C PRO A 92 16.03 -1.52 -8.88
N TRP A 93 15.52 -0.33 -8.51
CA TRP A 93 16.37 0.79 -8.11
C TRP A 93 17.29 0.43 -6.94
N LEU A 94 16.79 -0.29 -5.93
CA LEU A 94 17.59 -0.75 -4.79
C LEU A 94 18.72 -1.68 -5.22
N PHE A 95 18.45 -2.64 -6.11
CA PHE A 95 19.48 -3.54 -6.64
C PHE A 95 20.56 -2.78 -7.41
N GLU A 96 20.16 -1.83 -8.26
CA GLU A 96 21.08 -0.99 -9.05
C GLU A 96 21.92 -0.06 -8.18
N ASN A 97 21.42 0.33 -7.00
CA ASN A 97 22.08 1.24 -6.06
C ASN A 97 22.79 0.52 -4.88
N GLY A 98 23.17 -0.75 -5.09
CA GLY A 98 24.04 -1.51 -4.20
C GLY A 98 23.37 -1.98 -2.91
N TYR A 99 22.05 -2.12 -2.90
CA TYR A 99 21.33 -2.82 -1.83
C TYR A 99 21.18 -4.30 -2.17
N SER A 100 21.22 -5.15 -1.13
CA SER A 100 20.97 -6.59 -1.26
C SER A 100 19.69 -7.00 -0.52
N VAL A 101 18.98 -7.98 -1.04
CA VAL A 101 17.76 -8.51 -0.43
C VAL A 101 18.09 -9.52 0.68
N THR A 102 17.27 -9.57 1.71
CA THR A 102 17.29 -10.62 2.75
C THR A 102 15.87 -11.03 3.15
N HIS A 103 15.70 -12.29 3.54
CA HIS A 103 14.46 -12.80 4.14
C HIS A 103 14.40 -12.59 5.65
N ASN A 104 15.53 -12.21 6.26
CA ASN A 104 15.63 -11.92 7.67
C ASN A 104 15.48 -10.40 7.91
N LYS A 105 15.70 -9.97 9.16
CA LYS A 105 15.83 -8.56 9.47
C LYS A 105 17.00 -7.95 8.66
N PRO A 106 16.78 -6.88 7.87
CA PRO A 106 17.85 -6.27 7.07
C PRO A 106 18.91 -5.59 7.91
N ASP A 107 20.17 -5.82 7.57
CA ASP A 107 21.33 -5.04 8.02
C ASP A 107 21.58 -3.83 7.10
N SER A 108 22.52 -2.96 7.49
CA SER A 108 22.88 -1.77 6.69
C SER A 108 23.14 -2.12 5.22
N LYS A 109 22.54 -1.36 4.29
CA LYS A 109 22.57 -1.63 2.83
C LYS A 109 21.88 -2.94 2.41
N GLN A 110 20.92 -3.40 3.21
CA GLN A 110 20.01 -4.46 2.85
C GLN A 110 18.55 -4.00 2.90
N PHE A 111 17.69 -4.77 2.24
CA PHE A 111 16.25 -4.62 2.35
C PHE A 111 15.56 -5.99 2.44
N SER A 112 14.38 -6.00 3.03
CA SER A 112 13.49 -7.16 3.05
C SER A 112 12.13 -6.76 2.47
N VAL A 113 11.44 -7.70 1.84
CA VAL A 113 10.11 -7.47 1.29
C VAL A 113 9.14 -8.46 1.92
N LEU A 114 7.96 -7.97 2.31
CA LEU A 114 6.87 -8.82 2.77
C LEU A 114 5.84 -8.95 1.66
N ILE A 115 5.89 -10.08 0.95
CA ILE A 115 4.93 -10.51 -0.07
C ILE A 115 4.49 -11.92 0.32
N ASP A 116 3.18 -12.19 0.33
CA ASP A 116 2.67 -13.54 0.62
C ASP A 116 2.70 -14.45 -0.63
N GLU A 117 2.36 -15.72 -0.44
CA GLU A 117 2.30 -16.72 -1.52
C GLU A 117 1.26 -16.41 -2.60
N ARG A 118 0.28 -15.54 -2.31
CA ARG A 118 -0.74 -15.06 -3.25
C ARG A 118 -0.31 -13.78 -3.95
N ASN A 119 0.95 -13.38 -3.82
CA ASN A 119 1.51 -12.15 -4.39
C ASN A 119 0.81 -10.87 -3.90
N ASN A 120 0.34 -10.88 -2.65
CA ASN A 120 -0.09 -9.68 -1.94
C ASN A 120 1.12 -8.98 -1.33
N TRP A 121 1.32 -7.72 -1.68
CA TRP A 121 2.41 -6.91 -1.17
C TRP A 121 2.00 -6.17 0.10
N TYR A 122 2.87 -6.15 1.11
CA TYR A 122 2.59 -5.50 2.38
C TYR A 122 3.62 -4.41 2.71
N SER A 123 4.91 -4.69 2.54
CA SER A 123 5.95 -3.69 2.79
C SER A 123 7.28 -3.98 2.12
N ILE A 124 8.06 -2.93 1.89
CA ILE A 124 9.49 -2.95 1.56
C ILE A 124 10.21 -2.24 2.71
N THR A 125 11.08 -2.96 3.40
CA THR A 125 11.82 -2.45 4.56
C THR A 125 13.30 -2.33 4.22
N ILE A 126 13.84 -1.11 4.24
CA ILE A 126 15.21 -0.80 3.82
C ILE A 126 16.00 -0.34 5.05
N GLN A 127 17.11 -1.01 5.36
CA GLN A 127 18.00 -0.61 6.44
C GLN A 127 19.14 0.25 5.85
N VAL A 128 19.02 1.57 6.00
CA VAL A 128 19.92 2.55 5.38
C VAL A 128 21.26 2.61 6.12
N THR A 129 21.19 2.72 7.45
CA THR A 129 22.35 2.69 8.36
C THR A 129 22.07 1.70 9.49
N LYS A 130 23.01 1.44 10.39
CA LYS A 130 22.74 0.60 11.59
C LYS A 130 21.58 1.11 12.48
N LYS A 131 21.21 2.39 12.38
CA LYS A 131 20.18 3.02 13.24
C LYS A 131 18.92 3.43 12.48
N ARG A 132 19.03 3.68 11.16
CA ARG A 132 17.96 4.22 10.34
C ARG A 132 17.38 3.17 9.41
N ARG A 133 16.07 3.02 9.48
CA ARG A 133 15.24 2.18 8.61
C ARG A 133 14.18 3.04 7.92
N VAL A 134 13.97 2.76 6.64
CA VAL A 134 12.88 3.32 5.84
C VAL A 134 11.93 2.19 5.50
N THR A 135 10.64 2.38 5.72
CA THR A 135 9.61 1.38 5.41
C THR A 135 8.61 1.96 4.43
N PHE A 136 8.51 1.39 3.24
CA PHE A 136 7.34 1.57 2.37
C PHE A 136 6.32 0.50 2.74
N TRP A 137 5.05 0.87 2.89
CA TRP A 137 3.99 -0.07 3.23
C TRP A 137 2.71 0.22 2.46
N ASP A 138 1.94 -0.83 2.22
CA ASP A 138 0.74 -0.76 1.38
C ASP A 138 -0.47 -0.29 2.17
N SER A 139 -0.91 0.95 1.92
CA SER A 139 -2.11 1.49 2.55
C SER A 139 -3.39 0.78 2.11
N ALA A 140 -3.39 0.13 0.93
CA ALA A 140 -4.54 -0.64 0.45
C ALA A 140 -4.79 -1.90 1.29
N LYS A 141 -3.83 -2.34 2.12
CA LYS A 141 -4.06 -3.41 3.11
C LYS A 141 -4.83 -2.92 4.33
N LEU A 142 -4.80 -1.62 4.59
CA LEU A 142 -5.58 -0.95 5.64
C LEU A 142 -6.90 -0.36 5.10
N PHE A 143 -6.88 0.13 3.86
CA PHE A 143 -8.03 0.69 3.17
C PHE A 143 -8.24 -0.06 1.84
N PRO A 144 -8.92 -1.23 1.84
CA PRO A 144 -9.03 -2.12 0.68
C PRO A 144 -10.09 -1.65 -0.32
N ILE A 145 -10.04 -0.37 -0.68
CA ILE A 145 -10.88 0.29 -1.68
C ILE A 145 -10.01 1.22 -2.51
N GLN A 146 -10.50 1.67 -3.67
CA GLN A 146 -9.78 2.63 -4.51
C GLN A 146 -9.62 3.98 -3.81
N LEU A 147 -8.51 4.67 -4.11
CA LEU A 147 -8.15 5.97 -3.52
C LEU A 147 -9.29 6.99 -3.64
N GLU A 148 -10.00 7.00 -4.77
CA GLU A 148 -11.10 7.93 -5.05
C GLU A 148 -12.23 7.87 -4.00
N TYR A 149 -12.49 6.71 -3.40
CA TYR A 149 -13.58 6.52 -2.45
C TYR A 149 -13.20 6.80 -1.00
N LEU A 150 -11.90 6.97 -0.69
CA LEU A 150 -11.45 7.14 0.70
C LEU A 150 -12.09 8.36 1.38
N HIS A 151 -12.26 9.44 0.62
CA HIS A 151 -12.83 10.68 1.14
C HIS A 151 -14.27 10.53 1.64
N GLU A 152 -15.07 9.69 0.97
CA GLU A 152 -16.46 9.43 1.36
C GLU A 152 -16.52 8.58 2.65
N ILE A 153 -15.66 7.56 2.74
CA ILE A 153 -15.63 6.64 3.88
C ILE A 153 -15.10 7.30 5.15
N TYR A 154 -14.07 8.14 5.02
CA TYR A 154 -13.42 8.80 6.16
C TYR A 154 -13.90 10.24 6.38
N GLY A 155 -14.81 10.74 5.54
CA GLY A 155 -15.37 12.09 5.67
C GLY A 155 -14.33 13.19 5.52
N THR A 156 -13.34 13.00 4.64
CA THR A 156 -12.28 13.98 4.39
C THR A 156 -12.66 14.94 3.25
N PRO A 157 -12.18 16.20 3.27
CA PRO A 157 -12.63 17.22 2.34
C PRO A 157 -12.09 17.04 0.91
N THR A 158 -10.87 16.52 0.75
CA THR A 158 -10.22 16.42 -0.55
C THR A 158 -10.73 15.21 -1.32
N LYS A 159 -11.08 15.40 -2.60
CA LYS A 159 -11.53 14.34 -3.50
C LYS A 159 -10.47 14.10 -4.56
N LYS A 160 -10.28 12.84 -5.00
CA LYS A 160 -9.42 12.55 -6.15
C LYS A 160 -9.86 13.35 -7.38
N ILE A 161 -8.89 13.96 -8.07
CA ILE A 161 -9.12 14.58 -9.38
C ILE A 161 -9.11 13.46 -10.43
N HIS A 162 -10.05 13.52 -11.35
CA HIS A 162 -10.08 12.64 -12.51
C HIS A 162 -9.75 13.46 -13.75
N GLU A 163 -8.82 12.93 -14.53
CA GLU A 163 -8.43 13.52 -15.81
C GLU A 163 -8.99 12.68 -16.96
N ASP A 164 -8.90 13.19 -18.18
CA ASP A 164 -9.39 12.53 -19.37
C ASP A 164 -8.34 11.59 -20.02
N ASP A 165 -8.76 10.88 -21.07
CA ASP A 165 -7.89 9.96 -21.80
C ASP A 165 -6.69 10.68 -22.43
N ASP A 166 -6.81 11.96 -22.80
CA ASP A 166 -5.71 12.72 -23.40
C ASP A 166 -4.60 12.97 -22.37
N PHE A 167 -4.96 13.28 -21.12
CA PHE A 167 -4.00 13.41 -20.01
C PHE A 167 -3.24 12.11 -19.75
N TYR A 168 -3.94 10.97 -19.70
CA TYR A 168 -3.32 9.67 -19.40
C TYR A 168 -2.45 9.16 -20.57
N ASN A 169 -2.84 9.44 -21.81
CA ASN A 169 -2.09 9.02 -23.01
C ASN A 169 -1.00 10.02 -23.42
N GLN A 170 -0.85 11.14 -22.73
CA GLN A 170 0.17 12.14 -23.04
C GLN A 170 1.58 11.53 -22.92
N LYS A 171 2.36 11.67 -24.00
CA LYS A 171 3.78 11.30 -23.99
C LYS A 171 4.59 12.28 -23.15
N ARG A 172 5.28 11.74 -22.16
CA ARG A 172 6.17 12.47 -21.26
C ARG A 172 7.59 11.96 -21.53
N PRO A 173 8.43 12.65 -22.32
CA PRO A 173 9.80 12.21 -22.59
C PRO A 173 10.70 12.38 -21.36
N GLU A 174 11.90 11.80 -21.39
CA GLU A 174 12.90 12.07 -20.35
C GLU A 174 13.16 13.57 -20.20
N GLY A 175 13.20 14.06 -18.96
CA GLY A 175 13.33 15.48 -18.66
C GLY A 175 12.03 16.29 -18.79
N HIS A 176 10.87 15.65 -18.98
CA HIS A 176 9.55 16.30 -18.89
C HIS A 176 9.45 17.16 -17.63
N ILE A 177 8.96 18.39 -17.79
CA ILE A 177 8.70 19.32 -16.70
C ILE A 177 7.19 19.25 -16.43
N PRO A 178 6.76 18.79 -15.25
CA PRO A 178 5.36 18.70 -14.91
C PRO A 178 4.66 20.06 -15.07
N THR A 179 3.50 20.04 -15.72
CA THR A 179 2.57 21.17 -15.81
C THR A 179 1.87 21.41 -14.48
N GLU A 180 1.21 22.56 -14.35
CA GLU A 180 0.43 22.88 -13.14
C GLU A 180 -0.71 21.87 -12.91
N GLN A 181 -1.40 21.46 -13.98
CA GLN A 181 -2.46 20.44 -13.95
C GLN A 181 -1.94 19.08 -13.47
N GLU A 182 -0.82 18.62 -14.00
CA GLU A 182 -0.18 17.36 -13.59
C GLU A 182 0.23 17.39 -12.11
N LEU A 183 0.78 18.51 -11.64
CA LEU A 183 1.14 18.67 -10.23
C LEU A 183 -0.09 18.74 -9.33
N GLU A 184 -1.17 19.39 -9.78
CA GLU A 184 -2.44 19.46 -9.04
C GLU A 184 -3.03 18.06 -8.87
N TYR A 185 -3.15 17.29 -9.96
CA TYR A 185 -3.59 15.90 -9.94
C TYR A 185 -2.76 15.06 -8.96
N PHE A 186 -1.43 15.11 -9.08
CA PHE A 186 -0.50 14.34 -8.27
C PHE A 186 -0.56 14.72 -6.77
N PHE A 187 -0.56 16.03 -6.46
CA PHE A 187 -0.64 16.48 -5.07
C PHE A 187 -1.96 16.13 -4.43
N ASN A 188 -3.03 16.15 -5.21
CA ASN A 188 -4.35 15.82 -4.72
C ASN A 188 -4.44 14.35 -4.29
N ASP A 189 -3.84 13.41 -5.02
CA ASP A 189 -3.74 12.00 -4.61
C ASP A 189 -2.99 11.84 -3.27
N LEU A 190 -1.87 12.55 -3.11
CA LEU A 190 -1.15 12.57 -1.83
C LEU A 190 -2.03 13.14 -0.69
N ILE A 191 -2.79 14.21 -0.95
CA ILE A 191 -3.65 14.83 0.07
C ILE A 191 -4.78 13.88 0.48
N VAL A 192 -5.46 13.23 -0.47
CA VAL A 192 -6.53 12.26 -0.17
C VAL A 192 -6.03 11.18 0.79
N LEU A 193 -4.88 10.56 0.48
CA LEU A 193 -4.35 9.50 1.34
C LEU A 193 -3.86 10.03 2.70
N GLU A 194 -3.27 11.22 2.72
CA GLU A 194 -2.76 11.87 3.93
C GLU A 194 -3.88 12.23 4.91
N GLU A 195 -4.97 12.82 4.43
CA GLU A 195 -6.15 13.15 5.22
C GLU A 195 -6.79 11.88 5.78
N THR A 196 -6.95 10.85 4.94
CA THR A 196 -7.49 9.54 5.33
C THR A 196 -6.68 8.91 6.46
N LEU A 197 -5.35 8.90 6.35
CA LEU A 197 -4.48 8.36 7.39
C LEU A 197 -4.54 9.19 8.67
N ASN A 198 -4.64 10.52 8.58
CA ASN A 198 -4.79 11.36 9.76
C ASN A 198 -6.11 11.13 10.49
N GLU A 199 -7.23 10.95 9.78
CA GLU A 199 -8.50 10.55 10.41
C GLU A 199 -8.39 9.16 11.05
N HIS A 200 -7.79 8.19 10.36
CA HIS A 200 -7.54 6.87 10.95
C HIS A 200 -6.69 6.94 12.22
N ILE A 201 -5.62 7.76 12.23
CA ILE A 201 -4.75 7.97 13.40
C ILE A 201 -5.50 8.67 14.54
N LYS A 202 -6.44 9.57 14.27
CA LYS A 202 -7.29 10.17 15.32
C LYS A 202 -8.16 9.12 16.00
N LEU A 203 -8.65 8.14 15.25
CA LEU A 203 -9.51 7.06 15.76
C LEU A 203 -8.70 5.99 16.51
N GLU A 204 -7.59 5.52 15.93
CA GLU A 204 -6.85 4.34 16.41
C GLU A 204 -5.55 4.67 17.15
N GLY A 205 -5.11 5.93 17.10
CA GLY A 205 -3.83 6.40 17.63
C GLY A 205 -2.61 5.99 16.78
N LEU A 206 -1.43 6.52 17.13
CA LEU A 206 -0.17 6.31 16.38
C LEU A 206 0.36 4.86 16.36
N ARG A 207 -0.28 3.95 17.10
CA ARG A 207 0.10 2.52 17.17
C ARG A 207 -0.83 1.61 16.37
N PHE A 208 -1.66 2.19 15.50
CA PHE A 208 -2.50 1.47 14.55
C PHE A 208 -1.69 0.43 13.76
N LYS A 209 -2.39 -0.59 13.28
CA LYS A 209 -1.83 -1.67 12.47
C LYS A 209 -2.01 -1.36 11.00
N LYS A 210 -1.05 -1.79 10.20
CA LYS A 210 -0.99 -1.48 8.76
C LYS A 210 -1.95 -2.33 7.90
N THR A 211 -2.74 -3.22 8.50
CA THR A 211 -3.75 -4.02 7.79
C THR A 211 -5.05 -4.06 8.57
N GLN A 212 -6.20 -4.13 7.89
CA GLN A 212 -7.50 -4.23 8.56
C GLN A 212 -7.58 -5.46 9.47
N ALA A 213 -7.13 -6.62 8.99
CA ALA A 213 -7.14 -7.86 9.76
C ALA A 213 -6.29 -7.73 11.04
N SER A 214 -5.11 -7.11 10.94
CA SER A 214 -4.27 -6.87 12.13
C SER A 214 -4.88 -5.84 13.08
N GLN A 215 -5.55 -4.80 12.56
CA GLN A 215 -6.22 -3.80 13.39
C GLN A 215 -7.39 -4.42 14.15
N ALA A 216 -8.24 -5.19 13.46
CA ALA A 216 -9.36 -5.90 14.06
C ALA A 216 -8.87 -6.92 15.11
N PHE A 217 -7.84 -7.70 14.79
CA PHE A 217 -7.26 -8.64 15.76
C PHE A 217 -6.67 -7.91 16.97
N TYR A 218 -5.97 -6.79 16.77
CA TYR A 218 -5.46 -5.97 17.87
C TYR A 218 -6.59 -5.46 18.78
N ALA A 219 -7.68 -4.96 18.21
CA ALA A 219 -8.85 -4.54 18.97
C ALA A 219 -9.47 -5.69 19.77
N PHE A 220 -9.57 -6.89 19.17
CA PHE A 220 -9.99 -8.12 19.85
C PHE A 220 -9.04 -8.50 21.01
N GLU A 221 -7.72 -8.42 20.83
CA GLU A 221 -6.77 -8.70 21.91
C GLU A 221 -6.93 -7.72 23.08
N GLN A 222 -7.25 -6.45 22.80
CA GLN A 222 -7.48 -5.45 23.85
C GLN A 222 -8.82 -5.68 24.57
N SER A 223 -9.86 -6.08 23.85
CA SER A 223 -11.19 -6.34 24.43
C SER A 223 -11.29 -7.69 25.13
N PHE A 224 -10.48 -8.68 24.73
CA PHE A 224 -10.44 -10.02 25.31
C PHE A 224 -9.02 -10.45 25.72
N PRO A 225 -8.49 -9.96 26.86
CA PRO A 225 -7.12 -10.24 27.29
C PRO A 225 -6.79 -11.72 27.54
N ALA A 226 -7.81 -12.54 27.83
CA ALA A 226 -7.66 -13.97 28.09
C ALA A 226 -7.65 -14.82 26.80
N TRP A 227 -7.61 -14.21 25.61
CA TRP A 227 -7.72 -14.94 24.35
C TRP A 227 -6.68 -16.06 24.21
N ARG A 228 -5.43 -15.85 24.65
CA ARG A 228 -4.37 -16.89 24.55
C ARG A 228 -4.66 -18.13 25.39
N LEU A 229 -5.36 -17.96 26.51
CA LEU A 229 -5.80 -19.09 27.34
C LEU A 229 -6.98 -19.82 26.68
N ARG A 230 -7.86 -19.08 26.00
CA ARG A 230 -9.08 -19.63 25.39
C ARG A 230 -8.83 -20.27 24.02
N PHE A 231 -7.87 -19.74 23.27
CA PHE A 231 -7.48 -20.17 21.94
C PHE A 231 -5.99 -20.55 21.95
N PRO A 232 -5.63 -21.67 22.62
CA PRO A 232 -4.25 -22.15 22.61
C PRO A 232 -3.84 -22.50 21.18
N ALA A 233 -2.55 -22.31 20.87
CA ALA A 233 -2.00 -22.77 19.61
C ALA A 233 -2.14 -24.30 19.54
N LEU A 234 -2.69 -24.78 18.42
CA LEU A 234 -2.74 -26.20 18.11
C LEU A 234 -1.39 -26.62 17.52
N ASP A 235 -1.01 -27.87 17.74
CA ASP A 235 0.06 -28.48 16.97
C ASP A 235 -0.38 -28.71 15.51
N ASP A 236 0.60 -28.84 14.62
CA ASP A 236 0.36 -28.92 13.16
C ASP A 236 -0.48 -30.14 12.78
N GLU A 237 -0.39 -31.25 13.50
CA GLU A 237 -1.18 -32.46 13.24
C GLU A 237 -2.65 -32.20 13.58
N THR A 238 -2.92 -31.66 14.77
CA THR A 238 -4.28 -31.30 15.18
C THR A 238 -4.91 -30.25 14.25
N ASP A 239 -4.17 -29.20 13.88
CA ASP A 239 -4.64 -28.19 12.93
C ASP A 239 -4.99 -28.81 11.56
N ALA A 240 -4.11 -29.66 11.02
CA ALA A 240 -4.34 -30.33 9.74
C ALA A 240 -5.57 -31.25 9.76
N LEU A 241 -5.89 -31.86 10.91
CA LEU A 241 -7.08 -32.70 11.08
C LEU A 241 -8.39 -31.90 11.09
N ILE A 242 -8.41 -30.70 11.68
CA ILE A 242 -9.64 -29.90 11.79
C ILE A 242 -9.87 -28.98 10.59
N ARG A 243 -8.80 -28.50 9.94
CA ARG A 243 -8.87 -27.51 8.86
C ARG A 243 -9.77 -27.92 7.68
N PRO A 244 -9.86 -29.20 7.27
CA PRO A 244 -10.79 -29.63 6.22
C PRO A 244 -12.28 -29.40 6.54
N ALA A 245 -12.65 -29.23 7.82
CA ALA A 245 -14.01 -28.92 8.23
C ALA A 245 -14.36 -27.42 8.12
N TYR A 246 -13.37 -26.55 7.88
CA TYR A 246 -13.61 -25.13 7.67
C TYR A 246 -13.99 -24.85 6.21
N TRP A 247 -15.23 -24.39 6.02
CA TRP A 247 -15.74 -23.95 4.72
C TRP A 247 -16.03 -22.45 4.73
N GLY A 248 -15.93 -21.83 3.56
CA GLY A 248 -16.29 -20.42 3.37
C GLY A 248 -17.80 -20.19 3.36
N GLY A 249 -18.21 -19.02 2.85
CA GLY A 249 -19.62 -18.72 2.61
C GLY A 249 -20.26 -19.66 1.59
N ILE A 250 -21.57 -19.87 1.70
CA ILE A 250 -22.35 -20.66 0.75
C ILE A 250 -22.73 -19.75 -0.42
N ALA A 251 -22.22 -20.07 -1.61
CA ALA A 251 -22.67 -19.48 -2.87
C ALA A 251 -23.38 -20.56 -3.69
N TYR A 252 -24.69 -20.41 -3.88
CA TYR A 252 -25.52 -21.40 -4.57
C TYR A 252 -26.47 -20.72 -5.55
N VAL A 253 -26.44 -21.19 -6.79
CA VAL A 253 -27.46 -20.86 -7.80
C VAL A 253 -28.39 -22.07 -7.92
N ASN A 254 -29.70 -21.84 -7.76
CA ASN A 254 -30.67 -22.90 -7.97
C ASN A 254 -30.64 -23.32 -9.46
N PRO A 255 -30.38 -24.61 -9.78
CA PRO A 255 -30.29 -25.09 -11.17
C PRO A 255 -31.52 -24.79 -12.02
N ALA A 256 -32.69 -24.62 -11.40
CA ALA A 256 -33.92 -24.24 -12.11
C ALA A 256 -33.84 -22.85 -12.76
N TYR A 257 -32.97 -21.96 -12.27
CA TYR A 257 -32.84 -20.57 -12.72
C TYR A 257 -31.46 -20.25 -13.34
N ALA A 258 -30.52 -21.20 -13.36
CA ALA A 258 -29.20 -20.97 -13.92
C ALA A 258 -29.25 -20.62 -15.43
N GLY A 259 -28.61 -19.51 -15.80
CA GLY A 259 -28.51 -19.05 -17.20
C GLY A 259 -29.81 -18.51 -17.80
N LYS A 260 -30.82 -18.20 -16.97
CA LYS A 260 -32.10 -17.63 -17.40
C LYS A 260 -32.19 -16.15 -17.03
N ASP A 261 -32.78 -15.36 -17.90
CA ASP A 261 -33.17 -13.99 -17.58
C ASP A 261 -34.33 -14.01 -16.59
N MET A 262 -34.13 -13.36 -15.45
CA MET A 262 -35.12 -13.23 -14.39
C MET A 262 -35.46 -11.76 -14.21
N TYR A 263 -36.75 -11.45 -14.11
CA TYR A 263 -37.26 -10.09 -13.90
C TYR A 263 -37.99 -10.01 -12.56
N ASN A 264 -38.10 -8.82 -11.99
CA ASN A 264 -38.76 -8.57 -10.70
C ASN A 264 -38.16 -9.41 -9.54
N VAL A 265 -36.84 -9.52 -9.51
CA VAL A 265 -36.11 -10.22 -8.44
C VAL A 265 -35.95 -9.28 -7.24
N GLU A 266 -36.33 -9.77 -6.07
CA GLU A 266 -36.05 -9.09 -4.80
C GLU A 266 -34.76 -9.67 -4.19
N VAL A 267 -33.93 -8.79 -3.63
CA VAL A 267 -32.66 -9.15 -2.99
C VAL A 267 -32.76 -8.83 -1.51
N TYR A 268 -32.44 -9.82 -0.69
CA TYR A 268 -32.43 -9.70 0.76
C TYR A 268 -31.02 -9.97 1.26
N ASP A 269 -30.53 -9.11 2.16
CA ASP A 269 -29.22 -9.22 2.76
C ASP A 269 -29.37 -9.33 4.29
N ILE A 270 -28.55 -10.18 4.91
CA ILE A 270 -28.53 -10.33 6.37
C ILE A 270 -27.54 -9.31 6.92
N ASN A 271 -28.06 -8.32 7.65
CA ASN A 271 -27.26 -7.31 8.32
C ASN A 271 -26.15 -7.95 9.17
N SER A 272 -24.90 -7.81 8.74
CA SER A 272 -23.71 -8.30 9.44
C SER A 272 -23.82 -9.79 9.82
N SER A 273 -23.83 -10.69 8.83
CA SER A 273 -24.07 -12.13 9.04
C SER A 273 -23.03 -12.87 9.91
N TYR A 274 -21.77 -12.42 9.92
CA TYR A 274 -20.68 -13.05 10.68
C TYR A 274 -20.37 -12.42 12.04
N PRO A 275 -20.41 -11.08 12.22
CA PRO A 275 -20.30 -10.45 13.54
C PRO A 275 -21.34 -10.95 14.55
#